data_AF-A0A4R5IZR2-F1
#
_entry.id   AF-A0A4R5IZR2-F1
#
_cell.length_a   1.000
_cell.length_b   1.000
_cell.length_c   1.000
_cell.angle_alpha   90.00
_cell.angle_beta   90.00
_cell.angle_gamma   90.00
#
_symmetry.space_group_name_H-M   'P 1'
#
loop_
_entity.id
_entity.type
_entity.pdbx_description
1 polymer ?
#
loop_
_entity_poly.entity_id
_entity_poly.type
_entity_poly.pdbx_seq_one_letter_code
_entity_poly.pdbx_strand_id
1 'polypeptide(L)'
;MPATALPAARSAPARRLLRWLLAGAVLLGGILMLQDRFLYFPDRASVDDMVAPGLRAWPGPDDFRGLLAEPHGPVRATAIVFHGNAGHAGHRGYYASVLTRLGIRVILAEYPGYGPRDGALGERSFVDDAGQAIALARRQFDGPLLLVGESLGAGVAAAAAARQREHVDAVLLITPWDKLAHVAAHHYSWLPTGWLLRDRYDSVSHLAAFGRPVMVVVAERDSIVPPRLGKALYEALDEPRRLAVIDHAGHNDWTGYVDEAWWRNALAFLLSPPASR
;
A
#
# COMPACT_ATOMS: atom_id res chain seq x y z
N MET A 1 -36.02 42.63 -58.49
CA MET A 1 -34.92 41.70 -58.19
C MET A 1 -34.97 41.35 -56.71
N PRO A 2 -35.35 40.13 -56.31
CA PRO A 2 -35.35 39.75 -54.90
C PRO A 2 -33.96 39.25 -54.51
N ALA A 3 -33.39 39.82 -53.44
CA ALA A 3 -32.15 39.34 -52.84
C ALA A 3 -32.47 38.10 -51.98
N THR A 4 -32.08 36.92 -52.46
CA THR A 4 -32.08 35.67 -51.70
C THR A 4 -31.11 35.75 -50.52
N ALA A 5 -31.64 35.84 -49.30
CA ALA A 5 -30.86 35.69 -48.08
C ALA A 5 -30.40 34.23 -47.92
N LEU A 6 -29.08 34.02 -47.85
CA LEU A 6 -28.48 32.71 -47.55
C LEU A 6 -28.86 32.27 -46.12
N PRO A 7 -29.25 30.99 -45.90
CA PRO A 7 -29.59 30.53 -44.58
C PRO A 7 -28.34 30.49 -43.69
N ALA A 8 -28.42 31.11 -42.51
CA ALA A 8 -27.37 31.08 -41.51
C ALA A 8 -27.00 29.63 -41.17
N ALA A 9 -25.75 29.25 -41.43
CA ALA A 9 -25.25 27.90 -41.24
C ALA A 9 -25.44 27.43 -39.78
N ARG A 10 -26.02 26.24 -39.64
CA ARG A 10 -26.34 25.53 -38.39
C ARG A 10 -25.08 25.29 -37.53
N SER A 11 -24.67 26.29 -36.75
CA SER A 11 -23.48 26.29 -35.88
C SER A 11 -23.79 25.96 -34.42
N ALA A 12 -25.06 25.75 -34.06
CA ALA A 12 -25.49 25.37 -32.72
C ALA A 12 -25.01 23.96 -32.27
N PRO A 13 -25.10 22.89 -33.09
CA PRO A 13 -24.64 21.56 -32.67
C PRO A 13 -23.12 21.48 -32.50
N ALA A 14 -22.34 22.13 -33.37
CA ALA A 14 -20.89 22.20 -33.24
C ALA A 14 -20.44 22.96 -31.98
N ARG A 15 -21.12 24.06 -31.63
CA ARG A 15 -20.86 24.81 -30.39
C ARG A 15 -21.25 24.03 -29.13
N ARG A 16 -22.32 23.23 -29.19
CA ARG A 16 -22.70 22.33 -28.08
C ARG A 16 -21.69 21.20 -27.91
N LEU A 17 -21.27 20.56 -29.00
CA LEU A 17 -20.23 19.52 -28.98
C LEU A 17 -18.92 20.06 -28.40
N LEU A 18 -18.46 21.23 -28.86
CA LEU A 18 -17.25 21.86 -28.35
C LEU A 18 -17.34 22.15 -26.83
N ARG A 19 -18.48 22.61 -26.33
CA ARG A 19 -18.69 22.82 -24.88
C ARG A 19 -18.59 21.52 -24.09
N TRP A 20 -19.15 20.43 -24.59
CA TRP A 20 -19.04 19.12 -23.94
C TRP A 20 -17.62 18.58 -23.96
N LEU A 21 -16.89 18.76 -25.08
CA LEU A 21 -15.48 18.39 -25.16
C LEU A 21 -14.61 19.20 -24.19
N LEU A 22 -14.85 20.51 -24.09
CA LEU A 22 -14.14 21.38 -23.13
C LEU A 22 -14.47 21.01 -21.68
N ALA A 23 -15.74 20.77 -21.35
CA ALA A 23 -16.14 20.33 -20.03
C ALA A 23 -15.51 18.97 -19.67
N GLY A 24 -15.49 18.02 -20.61
CA GLY A 24 -14.82 16.73 -20.46
C GLY A 24 -13.31 16.88 -20.25
N ALA A 25 -12.66 17.76 -20.99
CA ALA A 25 -11.22 18.03 -20.85
C ALA A 25 -10.88 18.68 -19.50
N VAL A 26 -11.69 19.64 -19.02
CA VAL A 26 -11.53 20.25 -17.69
C VAL A 26 -11.74 19.22 -16.58
N LEU A 27 -12.77 18.38 -16.68
CA LEU A 27 -13.02 17.31 -15.72
C LEU A 27 -11.86 16.31 -15.71
N LEU A 28 -11.41 15.86 -16.88
CA LEU A 28 -10.28 14.95 -17.03
C LEU A 28 -8.99 15.56 -16.46
N GLY A 29 -8.71 16.83 -16.78
CA GLY A 29 -7.58 17.57 -16.22
C GLY A 29 -7.66 17.66 -14.70
N GLY A 30 -8.85 17.93 -14.14
CA GLY A 30 -9.10 17.93 -12.70
C GLY A 30 -8.82 16.57 -12.06
N ILE A 31 -9.33 15.47 -12.63
CA ILE A 31 -9.06 14.12 -12.11
C ILE A 31 -7.55 13.82 -12.16
N LEU A 32 -6.88 14.16 -13.26
CA LEU A 32 -5.44 13.95 -13.41
C LEU A 32 -4.60 14.76 -12.41
N MET A 33 -4.97 16.01 -12.16
CA MET A 33 -4.23 16.89 -11.25
C MET A 33 -4.49 16.59 -9.77
N LEU A 34 -5.64 16.01 -9.43
CA LEU A 34 -6.07 15.81 -8.05
C LEU A 34 -6.03 14.34 -7.59
N GLN A 35 -5.44 13.42 -8.37
CA GLN A 35 -5.35 11.99 -7.99
C GLN A 35 -4.81 11.80 -6.58
N ASP A 36 -3.79 12.58 -6.19
CA ASP A 36 -3.17 12.49 -4.87
C ASP A 36 -4.17 12.76 -3.75
N ARG A 37 -5.14 13.68 -3.97
CA ARG A 37 -6.18 13.99 -2.97
C ARG A 37 -7.28 12.94 -2.88
N PHE A 38 -7.37 12.04 -3.86
CA PHE A 38 -8.32 10.93 -3.87
C PHE A 38 -7.69 9.63 -3.39
N LEU A 39 -6.36 9.50 -3.54
CA LEU A 39 -5.64 8.28 -3.22
C LEU A 39 -4.98 8.34 -1.83
N TYR A 40 -4.46 9.51 -1.44
CA TYR A 40 -3.64 9.69 -0.24
C TYR A 40 -4.31 10.65 0.74
N PHE A 41 -4.45 10.22 2.00
CA PHE A 41 -5.10 10.97 3.07
C PHE A 41 -4.13 11.11 4.26
N PRO A 42 -3.01 11.84 4.06
CA PRO A 42 -2.01 12.02 5.11
C PRO A 42 -2.60 12.73 6.32
N ASP A 43 -2.33 12.20 7.49
CA ASP A 43 -2.54 12.90 8.75
C ASP A 43 -1.22 13.51 9.22
N ARG A 44 -1.24 14.80 9.55
CA ARG A 44 -0.03 15.54 9.96
C ARG A 44 0.06 15.51 11.48
N ALA A 45 1.22 15.07 11.97
CA ALA A 45 1.51 14.93 13.39
C ALA A 45 2.97 15.25 13.66
N SER A 46 3.32 15.69 14.87
CA SER A 46 4.73 15.78 15.26
C SER A 46 5.29 14.39 15.61
N VAL A 47 6.61 14.25 15.72
CA VAL A 47 7.23 13.02 16.24
C VAL A 47 6.73 12.72 17.65
N ASP A 48 6.59 13.76 18.49
CA ASP A 48 6.15 13.64 19.88
C ASP A 48 4.70 13.14 20.00
N ASP A 49 3.82 13.50 19.07
CA ASP A 49 2.44 13.00 19.03
C ASP A 49 2.37 11.51 18.65
N MET A 50 3.37 11.02 17.91
CA MET A 50 3.39 9.66 17.35
C MET A 50 4.11 8.65 18.24
N VAL A 51 5.07 9.09 19.05
CA VAL A 51 5.76 8.21 20.01
C VAL A 51 4.80 7.81 21.13
N ALA A 52 4.97 6.60 21.64
CA ALA A 52 4.13 6.03 22.68
C ALA A 52 4.94 5.03 23.51
N PRO A 53 4.44 4.56 24.67
CA PRO A 53 5.13 3.49 25.41
C PRO A 53 5.43 2.27 24.51
N GLY A 54 6.72 1.93 24.37
CA GLY A 54 7.20 0.85 23.50
C GLY A 54 7.40 1.22 22.03
N LEU A 55 7.10 2.46 21.62
CA LEU A 55 7.30 3.00 20.28
C LEU A 55 8.17 4.26 20.33
N ARG A 56 9.36 4.19 19.76
CA ARG A 56 10.32 5.31 19.70
C ARG A 56 10.58 5.74 18.26
N ALA A 57 10.96 7.01 18.07
CA ALA A 57 11.40 7.52 16.78
C ALA A 57 12.53 6.67 16.17
N TRP A 58 12.46 6.44 14.86
CA TRP A 58 13.42 5.62 14.12
C TRP A 58 13.86 6.29 12.82
N PRO A 59 15.17 6.28 12.50
CA PRO A 59 16.32 5.90 13.34
C PRO A 59 16.53 6.82 14.55
N GLY A 60 15.92 8.01 14.53
CA GLY A 60 15.91 9.01 15.59
C GLY A 60 14.96 10.14 15.22
N PRO A 61 14.79 11.15 16.07
CA PRO A 61 13.88 12.27 15.82
C PRO A 61 14.33 13.18 14.66
N ASP A 62 15.65 13.34 14.46
CA ASP A 62 16.19 14.29 13.46
C ASP A 62 16.15 13.78 12.01
N ASP A 63 16.18 12.46 11.81
CA ASP A 63 16.01 11.79 10.50
C ASP A 63 14.80 10.85 10.56
N PHE A 64 13.69 11.30 11.13
CA PHE A 64 12.54 10.45 11.41
C PHE A 64 11.98 9.77 10.15
N ARG A 65 11.93 8.43 10.15
CA ARG A 65 11.35 7.58 9.09
C ARG A 65 10.21 6.68 9.56
N GLY A 66 9.88 6.76 10.83
CA GLY A 66 8.86 5.92 11.43
C GLY A 66 9.14 5.65 12.90
N LEU A 67 8.44 4.64 13.42
CA LEU A 67 8.53 4.22 14.81
C LEU A 67 9.14 2.83 14.90
N LEU A 68 9.95 2.59 15.92
CA LEU A 68 10.55 1.30 16.22
C LEU A 68 10.02 0.76 17.55
N ALA A 69 9.61 -0.50 17.53
CA ALA A 69 9.30 -1.29 18.71
C ALA A 69 10.22 -2.53 18.77
N GLU A 70 10.73 -2.79 19.97
CA GLU A 70 11.63 -3.91 20.26
C GLU A 70 10.89 -5.00 21.04
N PRO A 71 11.13 -6.30 20.74
CA PRO A 71 10.67 -7.37 21.61
C PRO A 71 11.43 -7.35 22.94
N HIS A 72 10.79 -7.80 24.02
CA HIS A 72 11.44 -7.94 25.33
C HIS A 72 12.42 -9.13 25.40
N GLY A 73 12.28 -10.09 24.49
CA GLY A 73 13.08 -11.31 24.42
C GLY A 73 13.95 -11.38 23.16
N PRO A 74 14.45 -12.58 22.79
CA PRO A 74 15.26 -12.77 21.61
C PRO A 74 14.56 -12.28 20.34
N VAL A 75 15.30 -11.52 19.52
CA VAL A 75 14.80 -11.04 18.24
C VAL A 75 14.98 -12.12 17.19
N ARG A 76 13.88 -12.57 16.59
CA ARG A 76 13.84 -13.62 15.58
C ARG A 76 13.90 -13.08 14.16
N ALA A 77 13.37 -11.88 13.95
CA ALA A 77 13.35 -11.18 12.67
C ALA A 77 12.95 -9.70 12.89
N THR A 78 13.08 -8.90 11.83
CA THR A 78 12.58 -7.52 11.77
C THR A 78 11.47 -7.42 10.73
N ALA A 79 10.36 -6.75 11.06
CA ALA A 79 9.27 -6.44 10.14
C ALA A 79 9.21 -4.93 9.90
N ILE A 80 9.21 -4.51 8.63
CA ILE A 80 8.88 -3.14 8.23
C ILE A 80 7.42 -3.13 7.80
N VAL A 81 6.60 -2.37 8.51
CA VAL A 81 5.16 -2.25 8.29
C VAL A 81 4.87 -0.96 7.53
N PHE A 82 4.28 -1.11 6.36
CA PHE A 82 3.79 -0.02 5.51
C PHE A 82 2.27 0.09 5.70
N HIS A 83 1.81 1.26 6.14
CA HIS A 83 0.41 1.46 6.50
C HIS A 83 -0.49 1.79 5.31
N GLY A 84 -1.81 1.73 5.50
CA GLY A 84 -2.79 2.15 4.49
C GLY A 84 -2.73 3.63 4.13
N ASN A 85 -3.58 4.07 3.21
CA ASN A 85 -3.55 5.43 2.66
C ASN A 85 -4.00 6.57 3.60
N ALA A 86 -4.54 6.26 4.78
CA ALA A 86 -5.06 7.26 5.70
C ALA A 86 -4.40 7.20 7.08
N GLY A 87 -4.16 8.36 7.69
CA GLY A 87 -3.55 8.44 9.03
C GLY A 87 -2.04 8.62 8.98
N HIS A 88 -1.34 8.03 9.96
CA HIS A 88 0.12 8.03 10.10
C HIS A 88 0.58 6.77 10.86
N ALA A 89 1.89 6.49 10.92
CA ALA A 89 2.48 5.30 11.51
C ALA A 89 2.12 5.08 12.99
N GLY A 90 2.00 6.15 13.77
CA GLY A 90 1.54 6.10 15.18
C GLY A 90 0.18 5.40 15.38
N HIS A 91 -0.72 5.43 14.40
CA HIS A 91 -2.00 4.73 14.45
C HIS A 91 -1.89 3.22 14.22
N ARG A 92 -0.68 2.67 14.04
CA ARG A 92 -0.43 1.26 13.70
C ARG A 92 0.20 0.46 14.84
N GLY A 93 0.03 0.93 16.07
CA GLY A 93 0.52 0.27 17.29
C GLY A 93 0.04 -1.18 17.47
N TYR A 94 -1.06 -1.58 16.84
CA TYR A 94 -1.53 -2.98 16.85
C TYR A 94 -0.44 -3.95 16.36
N TYR A 95 0.23 -3.65 15.23
CA TYR A 95 1.30 -4.50 14.71
C TYR A 95 2.46 -4.61 15.68
N ALA A 96 2.91 -3.48 16.25
CA ALA A 96 3.96 -3.45 17.25
C ALA A 96 3.58 -4.30 18.47
N SER A 97 2.35 -4.16 18.97
CA SER A 97 1.85 -4.92 20.11
C SER A 97 1.91 -6.44 19.86
N VAL A 98 1.37 -6.92 18.74
CA VAL A 98 1.28 -8.37 18.50
C VAL A 98 2.60 -8.99 18.06
N LEU A 99 3.36 -8.34 17.18
CA LEU A 99 4.58 -8.91 16.61
C LEU A 99 5.75 -8.93 17.61
N THR A 100 5.88 -7.91 18.47
CA THR A 100 6.94 -7.88 19.49
C THR A 100 6.78 -8.99 20.54
N ARG A 101 5.53 -9.36 20.89
CA ARG A 101 5.26 -10.55 21.73
C ARG A 101 5.73 -11.86 21.10
N LEU A 102 5.81 -11.90 19.77
CA LEU A 102 6.24 -13.07 19.00
C LEU A 102 7.74 -13.03 18.64
N GLY A 103 8.50 -12.10 19.22
CA GLY A 103 9.94 -11.96 19.04
C GLY A 103 10.32 -11.24 17.74
N ILE A 104 9.40 -10.47 17.15
CA ILE A 104 9.65 -9.72 15.92
C ILE A 104 9.88 -8.25 16.27
N ARG A 105 11.01 -7.70 15.85
CA ARG A 105 11.26 -6.25 15.88
C ARG A 105 10.35 -5.58 14.85
N VAL A 106 9.72 -4.46 15.19
CA VAL A 106 8.77 -3.79 14.30
C VAL A 106 9.22 -2.38 14.00
N ILE A 107 9.34 -2.05 12.71
CA ILE A 107 9.46 -0.68 12.21
C ILE A 107 8.12 -0.33 11.57
N LEU A 108 7.38 0.62 12.15
CA LEU A 108 6.21 1.22 11.53
C LEU A 108 6.69 2.37 10.65
N ALA A 109 6.82 2.15 9.34
CA ALA A 109 7.36 3.13 8.41
C ALA A 109 6.37 4.28 8.20
N GLU A 110 6.88 5.52 8.15
CA GLU A 110 6.10 6.73 7.86
C GLU A 110 6.42 7.25 6.46
N TYR A 111 5.39 7.51 5.66
CA TYR A 111 5.59 7.94 4.27
C TYR A 111 6.09 9.39 4.17
N PRO A 112 6.86 9.74 3.12
CA PRO A 112 7.02 11.13 2.71
C PRO A 112 5.66 11.82 2.55
N GLY A 113 5.50 13.02 3.12
CA GLY A 113 4.24 13.76 3.12
C GLY A 113 3.25 13.40 4.24
N TYR A 114 3.51 12.34 5.02
CA TYR A 114 2.68 11.90 6.14
C TYR A 114 3.35 12.18 7.49
N GLY A 115 2.56 12.25 8.56
CA GLY A 115 3.06 12.52 9.91
C GLY A 115 3.89 13.81 9.93
N PRO A 116 5.13 13.78 10.47
CA PRO A 116 6.01 14.93 10.50
C PRO A 116 6.82 15.09 9.20
N ARG A 117 6.76 14.13 8.29
CA ARG A 117 7.66 14.05 7.13
C ARG A 117 7.16 14.92 6.00
N ASP A 118 7.99 15.82 5.53
CA ASP A 118 7.76 16.47 4.23
C ASP A 118 8.06 15.50 3.08
N GLY A 119 7.76 15.92 1.86
CA GLY A 119 8.04 15.15 0.66
C GLY A 119 6.82 14.96 -0.24
N ALA A 120 7.05 14.32 -1.38
CA ALA A 120 6.03 14.09 -2.38
C ALA A 120 5.20 12.83 -2.04
N LEU A 121 3.89 12.93 -2.27
CA LEU A 121 3.00 11.77 -2.29
C LEU A 121 3.21 11.00 -3.60
N GLY A 122 2.96 9.69 -3.60
CA GLY A 122 2.95 8.89 -4.82
C GLY A 122 3.80 7.62 -4.74
N GLU A 123 3.50 6.68 -5.64
CA GLU A 123 4.13 5.36 -5.68
C GLU A 123 5.66 5.46 -5.75
N ARG A 124 6.19 6.25 -6.69
CA ARG A 124 7.64 6.41 -6.83
C ARG A 124 8.30 6.88 -5.53
N SER A 125 7.73 7.91 -4.90
CA SER A 125 8.24 8.48 -3.65
C SER A 125 8.22 7.45 -2.52
N PHE A 126 7.10 6.75 -2.35
CA PHE A 126 6.94 5.79 -1.26
C PHE A 126 7.83 4.55 -1.44
N VAL A 127 7.97 4.06 -2.67
CA VAL A 127 8.81 2.90 -2.98
C VAL A 127 10.31 3.26 -2.87
N ASP A 128 10.72 4.45 -3.31
CA ASP A 128 12.10 4.90 -3.14
C ASP A 128 12.46 5.05 -1.66
N ASP A 129 11.56 5.61 -0.84
CA ASP A 129 11.75 5.73 0.60
C ASP A 129 11.72 4.36 1.31
N ALA A 130 10.83 3.45 0.91
CA ALA A 130 10.81 2.07 1.39
C ALA A 130 12.15 1.36 1.13
N GLY A 131 12.79 1.59 -0.02
CA GLY A 131 14.13 1.09 -0.31
C GLY A 131 15.19 1.63 0.66
N GLN A 132 15.11 2.91 1.03
CA GLN A 132 16.01 3.51 2.03
C GLN A 132 15.77 2.92 3.42
N ALA A 133 14.51 2.71 3.80
CA ALA A 133 14.15 2.09 5.06
C ALA A 133 14.67 0.64 5.15
N ILE A 134 14.53 -0.15 4.08
CA ILE A 134 15.08 -1.51 3.99
C ILE A 134 16.60 -1.49 4.16
N ALA A 135 17.29 -0.63 3.42
CA ALA A 135 18.75 -0.52 3.49
C ALA A 135 19.21 -0.10 4.90
N LEU A 136 18.49 0.83 5.55
CA LEU A 136 18.79 1.26 6.91
C LEU A 136 18.55 0.15 7.93
N ALA A 137 17.42 -0.55 7.85
CA ALA A 137 17.11 -1.67 8.73
C ALA A 137 18.16 -2.77 8.62
N ARG A 138 18.61 -3.10 7.40
CA ARG A 138 19.69 -4.07 7.16
C ARG A 138 21.06 -3.66 7.73
N ARG A 139 21.34 -2.35 7.83
CA ARG A 139 22.57 -1.86 8.47
C ARG A 139 22.49 -1.90 9.99
N GLN A 140 21.30 -1.76 10.57
CA GLN A 140 21.10 -1.67 12.01
C GLN A 140 20.81 -3.02 12.66
N PHE A 141 20.21 -3.95 11.92
CA PHE A 141 19.66 -5.18 12.47
C PHE A 141 20.03 -6.39 11.63
N ASP A 142 20.51 -7.42 12.30
CA ASP A 142 20.75 -8.74 11.72
C ASP A 142 19.46 -9.58 11.66
N GLY A 143 19.53 -10.68 10.90
CA GLY A 143 18.48 -11.68 10.80
C GLY A 143 17.48 -11.42 9.67
N PRO A 144 16.39 -12.20 9.61
CA PRO A 144 15.41 -12.08 8.55
C PRO A 144 14.68 -10.72 8.55
N LEU A 145 14.40 -10.18 7.36
CA LEU A 145 13.62 -8.96 7.16
C LEU A 145 12.32 -9.26 6.41
N LEU A 146 11.18 -8.99 7.04
CA LEU A 146 9.87 -9.09 6.42
C LEU A 146 9.33 -7.71 6.05
N LEU A 147 8.64 -7.62 4.92
CA LEU A 147 7.77 -6.47 4.66
C LEU A 147 6.33 -6.86 4.96
N VAL A 148 5.63 -6.01 5.71
CA VAL A 148 4.20 -6.11 5.96
C VAL A 148 3.55 -4.89 5.32
N GLY A 149 2.56 -5.09 4.47
CA GLY A 149 1.85 -4.00 3.81
C GLY A 149 0.34 -4.14 3.98
N GLU A 150 -0.31 -3.09 4.46
CA GLU A 150 -1.76 -3.03 4.60
C GLU A 150 -2.38 -2.08 3.60
N SER A 151 -3.37 -2.55 2.82
CA SER A 151 -4.07 -1.72 1.83
C SER A 151 -3.06 -1.05 0.88
N LEU A 152 -2.94 0.28 0.87
CA LEU A 152 -1.90 1.00 0.13
C LEU A 152 -0.47 0.50 0.41
N GLY A 153 -0.18 0.20 1.67
CA GLY A 153 1.11 -0.35 2.06
C GLY A 153 1.40 -1.69 1.42
N ALA A 154 0.40 -2.47 1.00
CA ALA A 154 0.61 -3.70 0.27
C ALA A 154 1.23 -3.45 -1.11
N GLY A 155 0.75 -2.42 -1.83
CA GLY A 155 1.35 -2.00 -3.11
C GLY A 155 2.79 -1.52 -2.93
N VAL A 156 3.05 -0.73 -1.89
CA VAL A 156 4.41 -0.26 -1.57
C VAL A 156 5.32 -1.43 -1.22
N ALA A 157 4.88 -2.35 -0.36
CA ALA A 157 5.63 -3.54 0.04
C ALA A 157 5.96 -4.43 -1.16
N ALA A 158 5.00 -4.66 -2.06
CA ALA A 158 5.20 -5.44 -3.27
C ALA A 158 6.29 -4.83 -4.17
N ALA A 159 6.17 -3.54 -4.47
CA ALA A 159 7.14 -2.83 -5.31
C ALA A 159 8.53 -2.73 -4.66
N ALA A 160 8.59 -2.48 -3.35
CA ALA A 160 9.86 -2.44 -2.61
C ALA A 160 10.53 -3.82 -2.54
N ALA A 161 9.77 -4.89 -2.30
CA ALA A 161 10.28 -6.26 -2.32
C ALA A 161 10.88 -6.65 -3.67
N ALA A 162 10.25 -6.21 -4.77
CA ALA A 162 10.77 -6.43 -6.11
C ALA A 162 12.13 -5.74 -6.32
N ARG A 163 12.25 -4.48 -5.90
CA ARG A 163 13.46 -3.65 -6.10
C ARG A 163 14.59 -4.00 -5.13
N GLN A 164 14.27 -4.53 -3.96
CA GLN A 164 15.21 -4.87 -2.88
C GLN A 164 15.22 -6.38 -2.60
N ARG A 165 15.02 -7.20 -3.65
CA ARG A 165 14.79 -8.64 -3.54
C ARG A 165 15.81 -9.38 -2.68
N GLU A 166 17.09 -9.03 -2.80
CA GLU A 166 18.16 -9.69 -2.03
C GLU A 166 18.08 -9.40 -0.53
N HIS A 167 17.46 -8.28 -0.15
CA HIS A 167 17.35 -7.78 1.20
C HIS A 167 16.01 -8.05 1.87
N VAL A 168 15.06 -8.76 1.25
CA VAL A 168 13.71 -8.98 1.80
C VAL A 168 13.38 -10.46 1.83
N ASP A 169 13.26 -11.07 3.00
CA ASP A 169 13.13 -12.52 3.15
C ASP A 169 11.70 -13.03 2.98
N ALA A 170 10.69 -12.20 3.25
CA ALA A 170 9.29 -12.55 3.05
C ALA A 170 8.40 -11.31 2.97
N VAL A 171 7.20 -11.48 2.42
CA VAL A 171 6.21 -10.40 2.27
C VAL A 171 4.85 -10.87 2.79
N LEU A 172 4.23 -10.06 3.64
CA LEU A 172 2.85 -10.22 4.11
C LEU A 172 2.01 -9.06 3.61
N LEU A 173 0.98 -9.35 2.83
CA LEU A 173 0.09 -8.36 2.24
C LEU A 173 -1.31 -8.53 2.81
N ILE A 174 -1.83 -7.49 3.46
CA ILE A 174 -3.12 -7.48 4.14
C ILE A 174 -4.07 -6.56 3.39
N THR A 175 -5.26 -7.07 3.10
CA THR A 175 -6.27 -6.46 2.23
C THR A 175 -5.69 -5.89 0.92
N PRO A 176 -4.86 -6.67 0.18
CA PRO A 176 -4.17 -6.16 -1.00
C PRO A 176 -5.01 -6.29 -2.27
N TRP A 177 -4.45 -5.81 -3.37
CA TRP A 177 -4.98 -5.97 -4.71
C TRP A 177 -3.92 -6.51 -5.66
N ASP A 178 -4.37 -7.01 -6.80
CA ASP A 178 -3.53 -7.36 -7.95
C ASP A 178 -2.97 -6.11 -8.66
N LYS A 179 -3.82 -5.16 -9.04
CA LYS A 179 -3.45 -3.86 -9.63
C LYS A 179 -4.35 -2.74 -9.10
N LEU A 180 -3.78 -1.56 -8.81
CA LEU A 180 -4.60 -0.43 -8.30
C LEU A 180 -5.71 -0.03 -9.28
N ALA A 181 -5.45 -0.17 -10.59
CA ALA A 181 -6.46 0.08 -11.62
C ALA A 181 -7.72 -0.77 -11.46
N HIS A 182 -7.63 -1.98 -10.91
CA HIS A 182 -8.78 -2.85 -10.68
C HIS A 182 -9.59 -2.42 -9.45
N VAL A 183 -8.93 -1.88 -8.41
CA VAL A 183 -9.59 -1.22 -7.27
C VAL A 183 -10.34 0.01 -7.77
N ALA A 184 -9.68 0.87 -8.54
CA ALA A 184 -10.31 2.05 -9.11
C ALA A 184 -11.48 1.70 -10.03
N ALA A 185 -11.35 0.66 -10.88
CA ALA A 185 -12.42 0.21 -11.75
C ALA A 185 -13.61 -0.37 -10.98
N HIS A 186 -13.39 -0.92 -9.78
CA HIS A 186 -14.47 -1.38 -8.92
C HIS A 186 -15.35 -0.21 -8.44
N HIS A 187 -14.73 0.88 -7.98
CA HIS A 187 -15.45 2.06 -7.47
C HIS A 187 -15.92 3.02 -8.57
N TYR A 188 -15.20 3.07 -9.68
CA TYR A 188 -15.41 4.01 -10.78
C TYR A 188 -15.44 3.29 -12.13
N SER A 189 -16.36 2.35 -12.28
CA SER A 189 -16.51 1.51 -13.49
C SER A 189 -16.79 2.29 -14.78
N TRP A 190 -17.22 3.55 -14.66
CA TRP A 190 -17.46 4.47 -15.78
C TRP A 190 -16.18 5.21 -16.25
N LEU A 191 -15.06 5.08 -15.54
CA LEU A 191 -13.78 5.71 -15.90
C LEU A 191 -12.81 4.70 -16.56
N PRO A 192 -12.00 5.13 -17.56
CA PRO A 192 -10.92 4.32 -18.12
C PRO A 192 -9.70 4.30 -17.16
N THR A 193 -9.86 3.74 -15.97
CA THR A 193 -8.89 3.82 -14.86
C THR A 193 -7.50 3.31 -15.22
N GLY A 194 -7.40 2.30 -16.09
CA GLY A 194 -6.13 1.77 -16.57
C GLY A 194 -5.28 2.77 -17.37
N TRP A 195 -5.88 3.79 -17.98
CA TRP A 195 -5.14 4.86 -18.66
C TRP A 195 -4.92 6.08 -17.77
N LEU A 196 -5.87 6.30 -16.85
CA LEU A 196 -5.96 7.54 -16.08
C LEU A 196 -5.03 7.56 -14.87
N LEU A 197 -4.83 6.42 -14.21
CA LEU A 197 -4.04 6.38 -12.98
C LEU A 197 -2.56 6.65 -13.25
N ARG A 198 -1.99 7.59 -12.51
CA ARG A 198 -0.55 7.86 -12.53
C ARG A 198 0.21 6.76 -11.81
N ASP A 199 -0.20 6.47 -10.59
CA ASP A 199 0.36 5.42 -9.76
C ASP A 199 -0.31 4.08 -10.11
N ARG A 200 0.50 3.05 -10.31
CA ARG A 200 0.10 1.75 -10.84
C ARG A 200 -0.07 0.72 -9.75
N TYR A 201 0.88 0.66 -8.81
CA TYR A 201 0.95 -0.36 -7.76
C TYR A 201 0.54 -1.74 -8.30
N ASP A 202 1.27 -2.20 -9.34
CA ASP A 202 1.02 -3.47 -10.04
C ASP A 202 1.68 -4.60 -9.25
N SER A 203 1.02 -5.01 -8.16
CA SER A 203 1.53 -6.02 -7.22
C SER A 203 1.86 -7.34 -7.92
N VAL A 204 1.08 -7.74 -8.93
CA VAL A 204 1.35 -8.95 -9.72
C VAL A 204 2.71 -8.85 -10.40
N SER A 205 2.94 -7.76 -11.13
CA SER A 205 4.20 -7.58 -11.89
C SER A 205 5.40 -7.46 -10.95
N HIS A 206 5.24 -6.82 -9.80
CA HIS A 206 6.31 -6.66 -8.82
C HIS A 206 6.69 -7.98 -8.14
N LEU A 207 5.72 -8.84 -7.85
CA LEU A 207 5.97 -10.07 -7.09
C LEU A 207 6.18 -11.32 -7.95
N ALA A 208 5.93 -11.25 -9.27
CA ALA A 208 6.07 -12.37 -10.20
C ALA A 208 7.42 -13.10 -10.09
N ALA A 209 8.52 -12.38 -9.86
CA ALA A 209 9.86 -12.97 -9.77
C ALA A 209 10.49 -12.88 -8.37
N PHE A 210 9.70 -12.64 -7.32
CA PHE A 210 10.23 -12.45 -5.97
C PHE A 210 10.89 -13.73 -5.42
N GLY A 211 10.24 -14.89 -5.61
CA GLY A 211 10.80 -16.22 -5.33
C GLY A 211 11.10 -16.51 -3.86
N ARG A 212 10.47 -15.78 -2.94
CA ARG A 212 10.53 -15.94 -1.48
C ARG A 212 9.08 -15.92 -0.93
N PRO A 213 8.82 -16.35 0.32
CA PRO A 213 7.46 -16.46 0.85
C PRO A 213 6.63 -15.19 0.71
N VAL A 214 5.47 -15.32 0.06
CA VAL A 214 4.45 -14.26 -0.01
C VAL A 214 3.14 -14.77 0.60
N MET A 215 2.65 -14.09 1.63
CA MET A 215 1.33 -14.35 2.20
C MET A 215 0.38 -13.22 1.83
N VAL A 216 -0.75 -13.60 1.24
CA VAL A 216 -1.86 -12.71 0.88
C VAL A 216 -2.99 -12.95 1.87
N VAL A 217 -3.47 -11.88 2.50
CA VAL A 217 -4.55 -11.91 3.48
C VAL A 217 -5.70 -11.07 2.98
N VAL A 218 -6.88 -11.67 2.83
CA VAL A 218 -8.09 -11.00 2.37
C VAL A 218 -9.14 -10.98 3.48
N ALA A 219 -9.78 -9.83 3.68
CA ALA A 219 -10.94 -9.74 4.56
C ALA A 219 -12.20 -10.08 3.75
N GLU A 220 -13.03 -11.02 4.22
CA GLU A 220 -14.14 -11.61 3.44
C GLU A 220 -15.16 -10.57 2.95
N ARG A 221 -15.46 -9.56 3.76
CA ARG A 221 -16.49 -8.54 3.54
C ARG A 221 -15.91 -7.18 3.19
N ASP A 222 -14.67 -7.15 2.68
CA ASP A 222 -14.00 -5.92 2.30
C ASP A 222 -14.73 -5.20 1.15
N SER A 223 -15.27 -4.03 1.44
CA SER A 223 -15.96 -3.17 0.47
C SER A 223 -15.06 -2.09 -0.13
N ILE A 224 -13.83 -1.93 0.36
CA ILE A 224 -12.86 -0.94 -0.12
C ILE A 224 -11.95 -1.60 -1.15
N VAL A 225 -11.36 -2.74 -0.81
CA VAL A 225 -10.58 -3.58 -1.72
C VAL A 225 -11.26 -4.94 -1.78
N PRO A 226 -12.14 -5.18 -2.77
CA PRO A 226 -12.91 -6.41 -2.82
C PRO A 226 -12.02 -7.66 -2.76
N PRO A 227 -12.39 -8.70 -1.99
CA PRO A 227 -11.54 -9.86 -1.74
C PRO A 227 -11.09 -10.57 -3.01
N ARG A 228 -11.90 -10.50 -4.08
CA ARG A 228 -11.57 -11.03 -5.40
C ARG A 228 -10.24 -10.49 -5.96
N LEU A 229 -9.83 -9.26 -5.62
CA LEU A 229 -8.61 -8.64 -6.11
C LEU A 229 -7.37 -9.21 -5.41
N GLY A 230 -7.44 -9.41 -4.09
CA GLY A 230 -6.39 -10.12 -3.35
C GLY A 230 -6.29 -11.59 -3.75
N LYS A 231 -7.43 -12.27 -3.99
CA LYS A 231 -7.45 -13.64 -4.53
C LYS A 231 -6.79 -13.71 -5.93
N ALA A 232 -7.11 -12.76 -6.81
CA ALA A 232 -6.47 -12.67 -8.13
C ALA A 232 -4.95 -12.44 -8.03
N LEU A 233 -4.49 -11.61 -7.08
CA LEU A 233 -3.06 -11.48 -6.79
C LEU A 233 -2.46 -12.83 -6.41
N TYR A 234 -3.03 -13.50 -5.40
CA TYR A 234 -2.54 -14.79 -4.93
C TYR A 234 -2.42 -15.83 -6.06
N GLU A 235 -3.45 -15.96 -6.90
CA GLU A 235 -3.48 -16.89 -8.03
C GLU A 235 -2.37 -16.63 -9.05
N ALA A 236 -1.92 -15.37 -9.18
CA ALA A 236 -0.87 -14.96 -10.11
C ALA A 236 0.57 -15.09 -9.55
N LEU A 237 0.74 -15.37 -8.26
CA LEU A 237 2.07 -15.49 -7.63
C LEU A 237 2.70 -16.87 -7.88
N ASP A 238 4.03 -16.94 -7.94
CA ASP A 238 4.73 -18.22 -7.86
C ASP A 238 4.82 -18.74 -6.41
N GLU A 239 5.09 -20.04 -6.25
CA GLU A 239 5.42 -20.61 -4.95
C GLU A 239 6.80 -20.11 -4.44
N PRO A 240 7.00 -19.95 -3.12
CA PRO A 240 6.06 -20.27 -2.04
C PRO A 240 5.06 -19.14 -1.76
N ARG A 241 3.76 -19.45 -1.86
CA ARG A 241 2.66 -18.51 -1.60
C ARG A 241 1.63 -19.08 -0.63
N ARG A 242 0.96 -18.21 0.13
CA ARG A 242 -0.16 -18.61 0.99
C ARG A 242 -1.27 -17.58 0.94
N LEU A 243 -2.51 -18.07 0.86
CA LEU A 243 -3.72 -17.26 1.02
C LEU A 243 -4.29 -17.50 2.42
N ALA A 244 -4.68 -16.43 3.10
CA ALA A 244 -5.57 -16.48 4.25
C ALA A 244 -6.79 -15.60 3.98
N VAL A 245 -7.97 -16.13 4.30
CA VAL A 245 -9.22 -15.36 4.33
C VAL A 245 -9.55 -15.13 5.80
N ILE A 246 -9.82 -13.89 6.18
CA ILE A 246 -10.33 -13.55 7.50
C ILE A 246 -11.85 -13.47 7.37
N ASP A 247 -12.51 -14.50 7.89
CA ASP A 247 -13.96 -14.63 7.82
C ASP A 247 -14.64 -13.46 8.53
N HIS A 248 -15.71 -12.95 7.92
CA HIS A 248 -16.58 -11.89 8.43
C HIS A 248 -15.96 -10.50 8.63
N ALA A 249 -14.65 -10.37 8.47
CA ALA A 249 -13.94 -9.09 8.53
C ALA A 249 -14.19 -8.21 7.30
N GLY A 250 -14.21 -6.90 7.53
CA GLY A 250 -14.06 -5.85 6.52
C GLY A 250 -12.67 -5.21 6.53
N HIS A 251 -12.51 -4.13 5.76
CA HIS A 251 -11.20 -3.51 5.49
C HIS A 251 -10.49 -2.97 6.73
N ASN A 252 -11.26 -2.42 7.68
CA ASN A 252 -10.73 -1.64 8.81
C ASN A 252 -10.91 -2.33 10.17
N ASP A 253 -11.61 -3.47 10.23
CA ASP A 253 -11.92 -4.18 11.47
C ASP A 253 -11.31 -5.59 11.53
N TRP A 254 -10.58 -6.02 10.49
CA TRP A 254 -9.97 -7.36 10.40
C TRP A 254 -9.10 -7.74 11.61
N THR A 255 -8.48 -6.75 12.26
CA THR A 255 -7.65 -6.95 13.46
C THR A 255 -8.43 -7.55 14.63
N GLY A 256 -9.75 -7.32 14.69
CA GLY A 256 -10.65 -7.89 15.70
C GLY A 256 -11.03 -9.35 15.45
N TYR A 257 -10.70 -9.90 14.27
CA TYR A 257 -11.04 -11.27 13.86
C TYR A 257 -9.83 -12.20 13.81
N VAL A 258 -8.64 -11.72 14.20
CA VAL A 258 -7.42 -12.52 14.27
C VAL A 258 -6.81 -12.44 15.65
N ASP A 259 -6.19 -13.54 16.07
CA ASP A 259 -5.56 -13.67 17.38
C ASP A 259 -4.05 -13.92 17.25
N GLU A 260 -3.39 -14.13 18.38
CA GLU A 260 -1.96 -14.42 18.40
C GLU A 260 -1.62 -15.77 17.72
N ALA A 261 -2.52 -16.75 17.74
CA ALA A 261 -2.30 -18.03 17.07
C ALA A 261 -2.28 -17.86 15.54
N TRP A 262 -3.17 -17.03 15.00
CA TRP A 262 -3.14 -16.64 13.58
C TRP A 262 -1.80 -16.02 13.20
N TRP A 263 -1.30 -15.06 14.00
CA TRP A 263 -0.01 -14.43 13.75
C TRP A 263 1.17 -15.41 13.84
N ARG A 264 1.16 -16.33 14.80
CA ARG A 264 2.16 -17.41 14.89
C ARG A 264 2.18 -18.26 13.62
N ASN A 265 1.01 -18.63 13.10
CA ASN A 265 0.88 -19.43 11.88
C ASN A 265 1.36 -18.68 10.64
N ALA A 266 1.05 -17.38 10.54
CA ALA A 266 1.55 -16.52 9.47
C ALA A 266 3.08 -16.41 9.51
N LEU A 267 3.66 -16.10 10.67
CA LEU A 267 5.10 -15.99 10.86
C LEU A 267 5.82 -17.32 10.64
N ALA A 268 5.22 -18.46 11.00
CA ALA A 268 5.79 -19.78 10.74
C ALA A 268 6.00 -20.01 9.23
N PHE A 269 5.04 -19.63 8.40
CA PHE A 269 5.17 -19.68 6.94
C PHE A 269 6.21 -18.68 6.43
N LEU A 270 6.10 -17.42 6.84
CA LEU A 270 6.96 -16.34 6.31
C LEU A 270 8.43 -16.50 6.71
N LEU A 271 8.71 -17.09 7.87
CA LEU A 271 10.07 -17.33 8.37
C LEU A 271 10.53 -18.78 8.19
N SER A 272 9.81 -19.57 7.38
CA SER A 272 10.28 -20.90 7.00
C SER A 272 11.60 -20.78 6.24
N PRO A 273 12.58 -21.66 6.51
CA PRO A 273 13.82 -21.68 5.73
C PRO A 273 13.53 -21.83 4.24
N PRO A 274 14.33 -21.23 3.34
CA PRO A 274 14.21 -21.48 1.90
C PRO A 274 14.27 -22.99 1.65
N ALA A 275 13.40 -23.51 0.79
CA ALA A 275 13.53 -24.90 0.34
C ALA A 275 14.94 -25.08 -0.25
N SER A 276 15.71 -26.01 0.32
CA SER A 276 17.04 -26.37 -0.18
C SER A 276 16.91 -26.79 -1.64
N ARG A 277 17.51 -26.03 -2.55
CA ARG A 277 17.65 -26.38 -3.96
C ARG A 277 18.74 -27.43 -4.15
#